data_AF-A0A1E5PM35-F1
#
_entry.id   AF-A0A1E5PM35-F1
#
_cell.length_a   1.000
_cell.length_b   1.000
_cell.length_c   1.000
_cell.angle_alpha   90.00
_cell.angle_beta   90.00
_cell.angle_gamma   90.00
#
_symmetry.space_group_name_H-M   'P 1'
#
loop_
_entity.id
_entity.type
_entity.pdbx_description
1 polymer ?
#
loop_
_entity_poly.entity_id
_entity_poly.type
_entity_poly.pdbx_seq_one_letter_code
_entity_poly.pdbx_strand_id
1 'polypeptide(L)' 'MTPGHGVALDTTAWYRPAAYHSGPAKNDYAGFFHTVGLGGRAYGFPYDDINDQSSVQILGNSAPPTGLTLGIGW' A
#
# COMPACT_ATOMS: atom_id res chain seq x y z
N MET A 1 9.27 -10.44 0.89
CA MET A 1 9.00 -10.49 2.34
C MET A 1 9.11 -9.10 2.91
N THR A 2 8.01 -8.50 3.37
CA THR A 2 8.06 -7.24 4.12
C THR A 2 7.42 -7.46 5.48
N PRO A 3 8.23 -7.43 6.57
CA PRO A 3 7.71 -7.46 7.93
C PRO A 3 6.60 -6.42 8.19
N GLY A 4 6.61 -5.31 7.44
CA GLY A 4 5.59 -4.25 7.52
C GLY A 4 4.15 -4.70 7.31
N HIS A 5 3.88 -5.70 6.45
CA HIS A 5 2.51 -6.20 6.20
C HIS A 5 2.01 -7.21 7.24
N GLY A 6 2.88 -7.69 8.15
CA GLY A 6 2.51 -8.64 9.20
C GLY A 6 2.30 -10.09 8.76
N VAL A 7 2.72 -10.44 7.54
CA VAL A 7 2.58 -11.80 6.95
C VAL A 7 3.93 -12.48 6.65
N ALA A 8 5.00 -12.00 7.28
CA ALA A 8 6.36 -12.41 6.92
C ALA A 8 6.60 -13.93 7.09
N LEU A 9 5.93 -14.54 8.06
CA LEU A 9 6.05 -15.97 8.41
C LEU A 9 5.16 -16.90 7.58
N ASP A 10 4.19 -16.37 6.82
CA ASP A 10 3.31 -17.13 5.94
C ASP A 10 3.50 -16.65 4.49
N THR A 11 4.31 -17.39 3.74
CA THR A 11 4.63 -17.07 2.34
C THR A 11 3.42 -17.15 1.43
N THR A 12 2.38 -17.92 1.79
CA THR A 12 1.14 -18.02 1.01
C THR A 12 0.30 -16.75 1.10
N ALA A 13 0.52 -15.93 2.12
CA ALA A 13 -0.16 -14.67 2.35
C ALA A 13 0.57 -13.46 1.74
N TRP A 14 1.79 -13.62 1.20
CA TRP A 14 2.60 -12.49 0.72
C TRP A 14 1.97 -11.67 -0.39
N TYR A 15 1.05 -12.24 -1.18
CA TYR A 15 0.32 -11.55 -2.25
C TYR A 15 -1.19 -11.55 -2.02
N ARG A 16 -1.61 -11.63 -0.76
CA ARG A 16 -3.02 -11.62 -0.35
C ARG A 16 -3.31 -10.39 0.51
N PRO A 17 -3.67 -9.24 -0.09
CA PRO A 17 -3.91 -8.00 0.66
C PRO A 17 -4.91 -8.15 1.82
N ALA A 18 -5.92 -9.01 1.65
CA ALA A 18 -6.90 -9.30 2.70
C ALA A 18 -6.31 -9.92 3.99
N ALA A 19 -5.09 -10.46 3.93
CA ALA A 19 -4.38 -11.00 5.09
C ALA A 19 -3.47 -9.98 5.78
N TYR A 20 -3.15 -8.85 5.13
CA TYR A 20 -2.26 -7.85 5.71
C TYR A 20 -2.88 -7.19 6.93
N HIS A 21 -2.04 -6.81 7.89
CA HIS A 21 -2.45 -6.12 9.14
C HIS A 21 -3.51 -6.86 9.98
N SER A 22 -3.72 -8.16 9.76
CA SER A 22 -4.69 -8.98 10.49
C SER A 22 -4.09 -9.70 11.71
N GLY A 23 -2.78 -9.97 11.68
CA GLY A 23 -2.08 -10.74 12.72
C GLY A 23 -1.69 -9.94 13.97
N PRO A 24 -1.08 -10.62 14.96
CA PRO A 24 -0.62 -10.01 16.21
C PRO A 24 0.68 -9.22 16.06
N ALA A 25 1.54 -9.60 15.10
CA ALA A 25 2.78 -8.89 14.77
C ALA A 25 2.59 -8.16 13.43
N LYS A 26 2.22 -6.88 13.50
CA LYS A 26 1.93 -6.04 12.34
C LYS A 26 2.37 -4.60 12.55
N ASN A 27 2.48 -3.86 11.45
CA ASN A 27 2.63 -2.40 11.51
C ASN A 27 1.24 -1.75 11.54
N ASP A 28 0.77 -1.37 12.73
CA ASP A 28 -0.53 -0.70 12.91
C ASP A 28 -0.55 0.72 12.30
N TYR A 29 0.59 1.41 12.28
CA TYR A 29 0.71 2.73 11.64
C TYR A 29 0.40 2.63 10.15
N ALA A 30 1.06 1.72 9.43
CA ALA A 30 0.78 1.51 8.01
C ALA A 30 -0.66 1.03 7.79
N GLY A 31 -1.12 0.08 8.61
CA GLY A 31 -2.49 -0.45 8.53
C GLY A 31 -3.55 0.64 8.61
N PHE A 32 -3.40 1.63 9.50
CA PHE A 32 -4.30 2.77 9.59
C PHE A 32 -4.39 3.55 8.26
N PHE A 33 -3.26 3.89 7.64
CA PHE A 33 -3.28 4.66 6.39
C PHE A 33 -3.92 3.87 5.23
N HIS A 34 -3.79 2.55 5.19
CA HIS A 34 -4.53 1.73 4.22
C HIS A 34 -6.05 1.75 4.45
N THR A 35 -6.55 2.00 5.67
CA THR A 35 -8.01 2.11 5.91
C THR A 35 -8.62 3.40 5.38
N VAL A 36 -7.85 4.50 5.34
CA VAL A 36 -8.31 5.83 4.91
C VAL A 36 -7.79 6.22 3.52
N GLY A 37 -6.79 5.52 3.00
CA GLY A 37 -6.23 5.73 1.68
C GLY A 37 -7.21 5.35 0.56
N LEU A 38 -7.22 6.13 -0.51
CA LEU A 38 -8.05 5.85 -1.68
C LEU A 38 -7.68 4.49 -2.28
N GLY A 39 -8.69 3.64 -2.52
CA GLY A 39 -8.48 2.28 -3.04
C GLY A 39 -7.72 1.36 -2.09
N GLY A 40 -7.62 1.71 -0.80
CA GLY A 40 -6.85 0.95 0.18
C GLY A 40 -5.33 1.10 0.03
N ARG A 41 -4.86 2.13 -0.70
CA ARG A 41 -3.45 2.32 -1.03
C ARG A 41 -2.79 3.40 -0.18
N ALA A 42 -1.61 3.10 0.35
CA ALA A 42 -0.84 4.01 1.19
C ALA A 42 0.65 3.66 1.15
N TYR A 43 1.53 4.65 1.30
CA TYR A 43 2.96 4.42 1.49
C TYR A 43 3.30 4.59 2.98
N GLY A 44 2.97 3.58 3.78
CA GLY A 44 3.14 3.58 5.23
C GLY A 44 4.53 3.14 5.69
N PHE A 45 5.31 2.50 4.81
CA PHE A 45 6.69 2.09 5.05
C PHE A 45 7.49 1.96 3.73
N PRO A 46 8.84 1.88 3.74
CA PRO A 46 9.67 1.99 2.53
C PRO A 46 9.47 0.97 1.41
N TYR A 47 8.71 -0.09 1.63
CA TYR A 47 8.49 -1.17 0.67
C TYR A 47 7.01 -1.53 0.54
N ASP A 48 6.13 -0.55 0.78
CA ASP A 48 4.68 -0.71 0.63
C ASP A 48 4.25 -0.81 -0.84
N ASP A 49 5.16 -0.55 -1.78
CA ASP A 49 4.95 -0.75 -3.20
C ASP A 49 4.94 -2.24 -3.61
N ILE A 50 5.44 -3.13 -2.75
CA ILE A 50 5.31 -4.58 -2.95
C ILE A 50 3.83 -4.96 -3.03
N ASN A 51 3.50 -5.77 -4.05
CA ASN A 51 2.13 -6.17 -4.34
C ASN A 51 1.18 -4.98 -4.58
N ASP A 52 1.72 -3.86 -5.10
CA ASP A 52 0.93 -2.72 -5.56
C ASP A 52 0.07 -2.08 -4.45
N GLN A 53 0.59 -2.05 -3.21
CA GLN A 53 -0.13 -1.49 -2.05
C GLN A 53 0.15 0.00 -1.81
N SER A 54 1.17 0.57 -2.45
CA SER A 54 1.52 1.98 -2.27
C SER A 54 0.54 2.92 -2.96
N SER A 55 0.57 4.19 -2.53
CA SER A 55 -0.15 5.30 -3.17
C SER A 55 0.49 5.77 -4.47
N VAL A 56 1.55 5.11 -4.96
CA VAL A 56 2.17 5.47 -6.24
C VAL A 56 1.18 5.26 -7.38
N GLN A 57 1.26 6.12 -8.39
CA GLN A 57 0.53 5.97 -9.64
C GLN A 57 1.53 6.03 -10.79
N ILE A 58 1.66 4.91 -11.51
CA ILE A 58 2.49 4.80 -12.71
C ILE A 58 1.53 4.60 -13.88
N LEU A 59 1.49 5.57 -14.78
CA LEU A 59 0.61 5.54 -15.94
C LEU A 59 1.29 4.78 -17.09
N GLY A 60 0.62 3.77 -17.62
CA GLY A 60 1.07 2.99 -18.79
C GLY A 60 0.66 3.60 -20.13
N ASN A 61 0.42 4.91 -20.18
CA ASN A 61 -0.08 5.61 -21.36
C ASN A 61 1.03 5.85 -22.40
N SER A 62 0.67 5.76 -23.69
CA SER A 62 1.60 5.98 -24.82
C SER A 62 1.94 7.46 -25.04
N ALA A 63 1.01 8.36 -24.71
CA ALA A 63 1.24 9.80 -24.71
C ALA A 63 1.41 10.29 -23.27
N PRO A 64 2.33 11.24 -22.99
CA PRO A 64 2.58 11.71 -21.63
C PRO A 64 1.35 12.40 -21.02
N PRO A 65 1.17 12.34 -19.69
CA PRO A 65 0.10 13.07 -19.02
C PRO A 65 0.30 14.59 -19.19
N THR A 66 -0.80 15.32 -19.39
CA THR A 66 -0.78 16.77 -19.58
C THR A 66 -1.09 17.56 -18.31
N GLY A 67 -1.40 16.89 -17.20
CA GLY A 67 -1.73 17.53 -15.93
C GLY A 67 -1.67 16.59 -14.73
N LEU A 68 -1.44 17.18 -13.57
CA LEU A 68 -1.50 16.55 -12.25
C LEU A 68 -2.26 17.49 -11.31
N THR A 69 -3.26 16.99 -10.61
CA THR A 69 -4.00 17.74 -9.59
C THR A 69 -3.68 17.17 -8.21
N LEU A 70 -3.27 18.04 -7.29
CA LEU A 70 -3.02 17.70 -5.89
C LEU A 70 -4.09 18.39 -5.02
N GLY A 71 -4.92 17.59 -4.37
CA GLY A 71 -5.90 18.08 -3.40
C GLY A 71 -5.29 18.14 -2.00
N ILE A 72 -5.47 19.27 -1.30
CA ILE A 72 -5.06 19.44 0.10
C ILE A 72 -6.32 19.53 0.95
N GLY A 73 -6.46 18.61 1.91
CA GLY A 73 -7.59 18.56 2.85
C GLY A 73 -7.34 19.35 4.13
N TRP A 74 -8.33 19.31 5.03
CA TRP A 74 -8.32 19.89 6.38
C TRP A 74 -8.78 18.86 7.40
#